data_AF-A0A7C0UB26-F1
#
_entry.id   AF-A0A7C0UB26-F1
#
_cell.length_a   1.000
_cell.length_b   1.000
_cell.length_c   1.000
_cell.angle_alpha   90.00
_cell.angle_beta   90.00
_cell.angle_gamma   90.00
#
_symmetry.space_group_name_H-M   'P 1'
#
loop_
_entity.id
_entity.type
_entity.pdbx_description
1 polymer ?
#
loop_
_entity_poly.entity_id
_entity_poly.type
_entity_poly.pdbx_seq_one_letter_code
_entity_poly.pdbx_strand_id
1 'polypeptide(L)' 'MFYLVCFDIVDDRTRQRVVKVLKGYGHRVQKSVFECSKLSEDRYLKLKNKLEDL' A
#
# COMPACT_ATOMS: atom_id res chain seq x y z
N MET A 1 -1.87 14.58 -0.66
CA MET A 1 -2.11 14.36 0.79
C MET A 1 -1.13 13.32 1.29
N PHE A 2 -0.85 13.32 2.60
CA PHE A 2 -0.04 12.29 3.26
C PHE A 2 -0.95 11.19 3.80
N TYR A 3 -0.61 9.93 3.52
CA TYR A 3 -1.30 8.76 4.05
C TYR A 3 -0.31 7.81 4.72
N LEU A 4 -0.73 7.25 5.85
CA LEU A 4 -0.08 6.12 6.50
C LEU A 4 -0.90 4.87 6.22
N VAL A 5 -0.30 3.85 5.60
CA VAL A 5 -0.98 2.60 5.24
C VAL A 5 -0.44 1.48 6.14
N CYS A 6 -1.30 0.96 7.00
CA CYS A 6 -1.02 -0.18 7.87
C CYS A 6 -1.82 -1.39 7.39
N PHE A 7 -1.22 -2.57 7.39
CA PHE A 7 -1.91 -3.81 7.03
C PHE A 7 -1.54 -4.96 7.96
N ASP A 8 -2.51 -5.82 8.27
CA ASP A 8 -2.29 -7.05 9.02
C ASP A 8 -2.68 -8.24 8.14
N ILE A 9 -1.68 -8.94 7.59
CA ILE A 9 -1.87 -9.99 6.59
C ILE A 9 -1.02 -11.19 6.98
N VAL A 10 -1.70 -12.27 7.38
CA VAL A 10 -1.07 -13.53 7.81
C VAL A 10 -0.46 -14.25 6.61
N ASP A 11 -1.18 -14.35 5.49
CA ASP A 11 -0.70 -15.05 4.30
C ASP A 11 0.48 -14.33 3.65
N ASP A 12 1.61 -15.04 3.55
CA ASP A 12 2.86 -14.51 3.05
C ASP A 12 2.79 -14.10 1.57
N ARG A 13 2.01 -14.81 0.75
CA ARG A 13 1.88 -14.52 -0.68
C ARG A 13 1.09 -13.23 -0.89
N THR A 14 -0.06 -13.08 -0.25
CA THR A 14 -0.86 -11.85 -0.28
C THR A 14 -0.08 -10.68 0.29
N ARG A 15 0.61 -10.86 1.42
CA ARG A 15 1.44 -9.82 2.02
C ARG A 15 2.54 -9.34 1.08
N GLN A 16 3.22 -10.26 0.37
CA GLN A 16 4.23 -9.90 -0.62
C GLN A 16 3.64 -9.14 -1.81
N ARG A 17 2.45 -9.52 -2.29
CA ARG A 17 1.73 -8.78 -3.35
C ARG A 17 1.38 -7.36 -2.91
N VAL A 18 0.82 -7.19 -1.72
CA VAL A 18 0.49 -5.88 -1.15
C VAL A 18 1.75 -4.99 -1.03
N VAL A 19 2.85 -5.53 -0.50
CA VAL A 19 4.13 -4.81 -0.43
C VAL A 19 4.62 -4.39 -1.82
N LYS A 20 4.49 -5.26 -2.83
CA LYS A 20 4.89 -4.95 -4.22
C LYS A 20 4.06 -3.80 -4.79
N VAL A 21 2.75 -3.78 -4.53
CA VAL A 21 1.88 -2.68 -4.94
C VAL A 21 2.28 -1.39 -4.23
N LEU A 22 2.36 -1.40 -2.88
CA LEU A 22 2.62 -0.19 -2.08
C LEU A 22 3.97 0.48 -2.35
N LYS A 23 5.01 -0.29 -2.75
CA LYS A 23 6.29 0.26 -3.21
C LYS A 23 6.18 1.24 -4.39
N GLY A 24 5.12 1.16 -5.18
CA GLY A 24 4.86 2.11 -6.28
C GLY A 24 4.19 3.43 -5.83
N TYR A 25 3.76 3.51 -4.57
CA TYR A 25 2.96 4.63 -4.05
C TYR A 25 3.56 5.29 -2.80
N GLY A 26 4.51 4.64 -2.12
CA GLY A 26 5.14 5.17 -0.92
C GLY A 26 6.38 4.40 -0.48
N HIS A 27 6.86 4.75 0.71
CA HIS A 27 8.07 4.20 1.32
C HIS A 27 7.70 3.28 2.47
N ARG A 28 8.31 2.09 2.52
CA ARG A 28 8.09 1.14 3.62
C ARG A 28 8.88 1.58 4.84
N VAL A 29 8.19 1.84 5.95
CA VAL A 29 8.82 2.31 7.21
C VAL A 29 8.86 1.21 8.28
N GLN A 30 7.94 0.24 8.22
CA GLN A 30 7.96 -0.95 9.07
C GLN A 30 7.52 -2.20 8.28
N LYS A 31 7.54 -3.38 8.91
CA LYS A 31 7.13 -4.65 8.27
C LYS A 31 5.74 -4.53 7.62
N SER A 32 4.80 -3.87 8.28
CA SER A 32 3.39 -3.75 7.86
C SER A 32 2.94 -2.31 7.59
N VAL A 33 3.87 -1.36 7.49
CA VAL A 33 3.54 0.08 7.42
C VAL A 33 4.28 0.78 6.29
N PHE A 34 3.53 1.60 5.53
CA PHE A 34 4.02 2.46 4.46
C PHE A 34 3.60 3.92 4.66
N GLU A 35 4.49 4.83 4.31
CA GLU A 35 4.22 6.26 4.20
C GLU A 35 4.09 6.68 2.74
N CYS A 36 2.93 7.23 2.39
CA CYS A 36 2.59 7.65 1.03
C CYS A 36 2.34 9.16 1.01
N SER A 37 3.41 9.95 0.86
CA SER A 37 3.38 11.42 0.99
C SER A 37 2.84 12.18 -0.23
N LYS A 38 2.76 11.52 -1.40
CA LYS A 38 2.37 12.14 -2.69
C LYS A 38 1.20 11.42 -3.37
N LEU A 39 0.18 11.06 -2.59
CA LEU A 39 -1.08 10.54 -3.11
C LEU A 39 -2.02 11.70 -3.45
N SER A 40 -2.26 11.89 -4.74
CA SER A 40 -3.44 12.57 -5.28
C SER A 40 -4.66 11.64 -5.20
N GLU A 41 -5.85 12.19 -5.33
CA GLU A 41 -7.11 11.44 -5.23
C GLU A 41 -7.22 10.33 -6.29
N ASP A 42 -6.83 10.60 -7.54
CA ASP A 42 -6.81 9.60 -8.61
C ASP A 42 -5.82 8.46 -8.33
N ARG A 43 -4.65 8.79 -7.76
CA ARG A 43 -3.65 7.79 -7.38
C ARG A 43 -4.10 6.98 -6.19
N TYR A 44 -4.82 7.59 -5.26
CA TYR A 44 -5.41 6.90 -4.12
C TYR A 44 -6.46 5.89 -4.58
N LEU A 45 -7.38 6.27 -5.46
CA LEU A 45 -8.37 5.36 -6.04
C LEU A 45 -7.71 4.20 -6.77
N LYS A 46 -6.68 4.47 -7.59
CA LYS A 46 -5.90 3.41 -8.27
C LYS A 46 -5.20 2.48 -7.29
N LEU A 47 -4.64 3.00 -6.20
CA LEU A 47 -4.02 2.18 -5.15
C LEU A 47 -5.07 1.29 -4.49
N LYS A 48 -6.19 1.86 -4.08
CA LYS A 48 -7.28 1.14 -3.41
C LYS A 48 -7.79 -0.02 -4.28
N ASN A 49 -8.16 0.25 -5.52
CA ASN A 49 -8.65 -0.79 -6.44
C ASN A 49 -7.62 -1.91 -6.63
N LYS A 50 -6.33 -1.56 -6.82
CA LYS A 50 -5.26 -2.56 -6.94
C LYS A 50 -5.08 -3.42 -5.70
N LEU A 51 -5.40 -2.93 -4.51
CA LEU A 51 -5.32 -3.71 -3.28
C LEU A 51 -6.56 -4.59 -3.08
N GLU A 52 -7.74 -4.13 -3.52
CA GLU A 52 -9.00 -4.88 -3.48
C GLU A 52 -9.01 -6.07 -4.48
N ASP A 53 -8.25 -5.97 -5.57
CA ASP A 53 -8.12 -7.02 -6.60
C ASP A 53 -7.10 -8.14 -6.26
N LEU A 54 -6.43 -8.11 -5.09
CA LEU A 54 -5.34 -9.04 -4.73
C LEU A 54 -5.80 -10.35 -4.06
#